data_AF-A0A955HRZ2-F1
#
_entry.id   AF-A0A955HRZ2-F1
#
_cell.length_a   1.000
_cell.length_b   1.000
_cell.length_c   1.000
_cell.angle_alpha   90.00
_cell.angle_beta   90.00
_cell.angle_gamma   90.00
#
_symmetry.space_group_name_H-M   'P 1'
#
loop_
_entity.id
_entity.type
_entity.pdbx_description
1 polymer ?
#
loop_
_entity_poly.entity_id
_entity_poly.type
_entity_poly.pdbx_seq_one_letter_code
_entity_poly.pdbx_strand_id
1 'polypeptide(L)'
;MQIQLEMCTKIDLNENLSTIEIEYAKYVNDPTDAHIVAGAVNSKSRFLTTYNLKDFKIELIKREFDIIVLSPGTLLQYLRSKK
;
A
#
# COMPACT_ATOMS: atom_id res chain seq x y z
N MET A 1 7.16 26.92 10.74
CA MET A 1 7.49 26.02 9.61
C MET A 1 6.19 25.43 9.10
N GLN A 2 5.52 26.10 8.16
CA GLN A 2 4.30 25.58 7.53
C GLN A 2 4.71 24.49 6.55
N ILE A 3 4.37 23.25 6.86
CA ILE A 3 4.48 22.15 5.90
C ILE A 3 3.28 22.33 4.96
N GLN A 4 3.54 22.76 3.73
CA GLN A 4 2.54 22.74 2.66
C GLN A 4 2.16 21.27 2.45
N LEU A 5 0.94 20.88 2.85
CA LEU A 5 0.35 19.61 2.43
C LEU A 5 0.02 19.76 0.95
N GLU A 6 0.99 19.42 0.09
CA GLU A 6 0.73 19.26 -1.34
C GLU A 6 -0.38 18.21 -1.52
N MET A 7 -1.54 18.69 -1.95
CA MET A 7 -2.69 17.98 -2.53
C MET A 7 -2.75 16.45 -2.33
N CYS A 8 -3.59 16.00 -1.39
CA CYS A 8 -4.02 14.59 -1.36
C CYS A 8 -4.77 14.25 -2.66
N THR A 9 -4.21 13.34 -3.46
CA THR A 9 -4.91 12.77 -4.62
C THR A 9 -6.00 11.83 -4.12
N LYS A 10 -7.27 12.23 -4.27
CA LYS A 10 -8.40 11.31 -4.06
C LYS A 10 -8.44 10.33 -5.25
N ILE A 11 -8.37 9.04 -4.94
CA ILE A 11 -8.53 7.97 -5.94
C ILE A 11 -9.90 7.36 -5.73
N ASP A 12 -10.69 7.37 -6.79
CA ASP A 12 -11.98 6.71 -6.81
C ASP A 12 -11.79 5.27 -7.29
N LEU A 13 -12.21 4.32 -6.46
CA LEU A 13 -12.27 2.92 -6.83
C LEU A 13 -13.62 2.72 -7.52
N ASN A 14 -13.64 2.72 -8.86
CA ASN A 14 -14.86 2.51 -9.66
C ASN A 14 -15.48 1.11 -9.49
N GLU A 15 -14.84 0.23 -8.71
CA GLU A 15 -15.24 -1.15 -8.47
C GLU A 15 -15.94 -1.31 -7.13
N ASN A 16 -16.82 -2.31 -7.04
CA ASN A 16 -17.52 -2.61 -5.80
C ASN A 16 -16.55 -3.19 -4.76
N LEU A 17 -16.72 -2.81 -3.48
CA LEU A 17 -15.87 -3.28 -2.37
C LEU A 17 -15.71 -4.81 -2.37
N SER A 18 -16.82 -5.52 -2.58
CA SER A 18 -16.82 -6.98 -2.58
C SER A 18 -15.98 -7.58 -3.73
N THR A 19 -15.90 -6.92 -4.88
CA THR A 19 -15.09 -7.37 -6.01
C THR A 19 -13.60 -7.21 -5.71
N ILE A 20 -13.24 -6.08 -5.11
CA ILE A 20 -11.86 -5.77 -4.70
C ILE A 20 -11.39 -6.75 -3.62
N GLU A 21 -12.25 -7.03 -2.64
CA GLU A 21 -11.97 -8.02 -1.61
C GLU A 21 -11.65 -9.38 -2.21
N ILE A 22 -12.41 -9.83 -3.22
CA ILE A 22 -12.17 -11.12 -3.88
C ILE A 22 -10.88 -11.11 -4.70
N GLU A 23 -10.62 -10.07 -5.49
CA GLU A 23 -9.45 -10.01 -6.36
C GLU A 23 -8.14 -9.90 -5.56
N TYR A 24 -8.15 -9.08 -4.49
CA TYR A 24 -6.96 -8.77 -3.70
C TYR A 24 -6.83 -9.59 -2.40
N ALA A 25 -7.82 -10.41 -2.03
CA ALA A 25 -7.76 -11.30 -0.85
C ALA A 25 -6.49 -12.17 -0.83
N LYS A 26 -5.99 -12.57 -1.99
CA LYS A 26 -4.78 -13.42 -2.06
C LYS A 26 -3.52 -12.70 -1.58
N TYR A 27 -3.49 -11.37 -1.51
CA TYR A 27 -2.34 -10.57 -1.10
C TYR A 27 -2.33 -10.19 0.38
N VAL A 28 -3.41 -10.49 1.09
CA VAL A 28 -3.61 -10.19 2.51
C VAL A 28 -3.94 -11.46 3.27
N ASN A 29 -3.82 -11.42 4.60
CA ASN A 29 -4.25 -12.51 5.47
C ASN A 29 -5.69 -12.32 5.93
N ASP A 30 -6.08 -11.07 6.16
CA ASP A 30 -7.47 -10.69 6.38
C ASP A 30 -8.08 -10.12 5.08
N PRO A 31 -9.17 -10.69 4.56
CA PRO A 31 -9.81 -10.22 3.33
C PRO A 31 -10.24 -8.76 3.38
N THR A 32 -10.56 -8.23 4.56
CA THR A 32 -11.00 -6.84 4.70
C THR A 32 -9.86 -5.86 4.42
N ASP A 33 -8.59 -6.25 4.53
CA ASP A 33 -7.43 -5.40 4.22
C ASP A 33 -7.12 -5.31 2.71
N ALA A 34 -7.82 -6.10 1.88
CA ALA A 34 -7.60 -6.18 0.43
C ALA A 34 -7.73 -4.82 -0.27
N HIS A 35 -8.64 -3.96 0.20
CA HIS A 35 -8.84 -2.61 -0.34
C HIS A 35 -7.60 -1.71 -0.22
N ILE A 36 -6.73 -1.95 0.76
CA ILE A 36 -5.49 -1.20 0.97
C ILE A 36 -4.51 -1.50 -0.18
N VAL A 37 -4.40 -2.78 -0.55
CA VAL A 37 -3.55 -3.21 -1.68
C VAL A 37 -4.11 -2.66 -2.99
N ALA A 38 -5.42 -2.76 -3.20
CA ALA A 38 -6.07 -2.21 -4.39
C ALA A 38 -5.88 -0.70 -4.52
N GLY A 39 -5.99 0.04 -3.41
CA GLY A 39 -5.70 1.47 -3.36
C GLY A 39 -4.26 1.78 -3.77
N ALA A 40 -3.29 1.02 -3.25
CA ALA A 40 -1.87 1.19 -3.58
C ALA A 40 -1.53 0.85 -5.04
N VAL A 41 -2.18 -0.16 -5.61
CA VAL A 41 -2.02 -0.53 -7.03
C VAL A 41 -2.63 0.54 -7.93
N ASN A 42 -3.85 0.99 -7.63
CA ASN A 42 -4.54 2.01 -8.43
C ASN A 42 -3.84 3.37 -8.34
N SER A 43 -3.28 3.71 -7.18
CA SER A 43 -2.45 4.91 -7.00
C SER A 43 -1.08 4.82 -7.65
N LYS A 44 -0.68 3.65 -8.15
CA LYS A 44 0.68 3.36 -8.65
C LYS A 44 1.73 3.70 -7.59
N SER A 45 1.40 3.47 -6.32
CA SER A 45 2.29 3.74 -5.20
C SER A 45 3.45 2.76 -5.19
N ARG A 46 4.67 3.28 -5.10
CA ARG A 46 5.87 2.44 -4.96
C ARG A 46 6.06 1.86 -3.55
N PHE A 47 5.46 2.50 -2.55
CA PHE A 47 5.59 2.13 -1.15
C PHE A 47 4.21 2.00 -0.51
N LEU A 48 4.03 0.93 0.26
CA LEU A 48 2.89 0.76 1.16
C LEU A 48 3.41 0.77 2.60
N THR A 49 3.01 1.77 3.38
CA THR A 49 3.45 1.92 4.77
C THR A 49 2.41 1.40 5.73
N THR A 50 2.79 0.43 6.58
CA THR A 50 1.91 -0.09 7.62
C THR A 50 2.69 -0.54 8.85
N TYR A 51 2.07 -0.48 10.03
CA TYR A 51 2.59 -1.14 11.24
C TYR A 51 2.25 -2.64 11.28
N ASN A 52 1.24 -3.05 10.51
CA ASN A 52 0.67 -4.39 10.48
C ASN A 52 1.29 -5.24 9.35
N LEU A 53 2.62 -5.31 9.30
CA LEU A 53 3.34 -6.01 8.22
C LEU A 53 2.93 -7.48 8.08
N LYS A 54 2.50 -8.11 9.18
CA LYS A 54 2.08 -9.51 9.22
C LYS A 54 0.76 -9.76 8.48
N ASP A 55 -0.07 -8.75 8.27
CA ASP A 55 -1.36 -8.88 7.60
C ASP A 55 -1.24 -8.89 6.06
N PHE A 56 -0.05 -8.57 5.54
CA PHE A 56 0.21 -8.49 4.11
C PHE A 56 1.19 -9.57 3.66
N LYS A 57 0.93 -10.17 2.49
CA LYS A 57 1.86 -11.10 1.84
C LYS A 57 2.89 -10.30 1.04
N ILE A 58 3.83 -9.71 1.78
CA ILE A 58 4.82 -8.72 1.29
C ILE A 58 5.56 -9.21 0.04
N GLU A 59 6.02 -10.47 0.04
CA GLU A 59 6.78 -11.03 -1.09
C GLU A 59 5.92 -11.14 -2.36
N LEU A 60 4.65 -11.53 -2.21
CA LEU A 60 3.72 -11.65 -3.33
C LEU A 60 3.36 -10.26 -3.89
N ILE A 61 3.08 -9.30 -3.01
CA ILE A 61 2.79 -7.91 -3.39
C ILE A 61 3.97 -7.30 -4.15
N LYS A 62 5.19 -7.49 -3.64
CA LYS A 62 6.40 -6.99 -4.28
C LYS A 62 6.62 -7.62 -5.66
N ARG A 63 6.44 -8.93 -5.79
CA ARG A 63 6.63 -9.65 -7.05
C ARG A 63 5.64 -9.21 -8.14
N GLU A 64 4.37 -9.07 -7.77
CA GLU A 64 3.29 -8.87 -8.74
C GLU A 64 3.09 -7.39 -9.09
N PHE A 65 3.34 -6.48 -8.15
CA PHE A 65 3.03 -5.06 -8.31
C PHE A 65 4.23 -4.11 -8.17
N ASP A 66 5.44 -4.63 -7.88
CA ASP A 66 6.64 -3.84 -7.56
C ASP A 66 6.44 -2.86 -6.36
N ILE A 67 5.47 -3.15 -5.50
CA ILE A 67 5.17 -2.33 -4.32
C ILE A 67 5.97 -2.83 -3.12
N ILE A 68 6.72 -1.92 -2.49
CA ILE A 68 7.50 -2.23 -1.29
C ILE A 68 6.66 -1.95 -0.05
N VAL A 69 6.27 -3.01 0.66
CA VAL A 69 5.58 -2.90 1.95
C VAL A 69 6.60 -2.78 3.07
N LEU A 70 6.50 -1.74 3.90
CA LEU A 70 7.45 -1.49 4.98
C LEU A 70 6.83 -0.68 6.13
N SER A 71 7.48 -0.69 7.28
CA SER A 71 7.06 0.18 8.40
C SER A 71 7.41 1.65 8.11
N PRO A 72 6.66 2.62 8.64
CA PRO A 72 7.00 4.05 8.48
C PRO A 72 8.45 4.36 8.91
N GLY A 73 8.93 3.75 10.01
CA GLY A 73 10.31 3.92 10.46
C GLY A 73 11.34 3.36 9.48
N THR A 74 11.04 2.22 8.85
CA THR A 74 11.87 1.63 7.80
C THR A 74 11.87 2.50 6.54
N LEU A 75 10.73 3.11 6.17
CA LEU A 75 10.66 4.04 5.05
C LEU A 75 11.64 5.20 5.25
N LEU A 76 11.58 5.83 6.42
CA LEU A 76 12.44 6.98 6.74
C LEU A 76 13.92 6.59 6.69
N GLN A 77 14.28 5.41 7.20
CA GLN A 77 15.63 4.88 7.10
C GLN A 77 16.05 4.64 5.65
N TYR A 78 15.17 4.03 4.84
CA TYR A 78 15.41 3.79 3.42
C TYR A 78 15.66 5.09 2.66
N LEU A 79 14.84 6.11 2.90
CA LEU A 79 14.98 7.45 2.30
C LEU A 79 16.28 8.12 2.75
N ARG A 80 16.64 8.01 4.03
CA ARG A 80 17.90 8.57 4.57
C ARG A 80 19.13 7.91 3.98
N SER A 81 19.08 6.61 3.70
CA SER A 81 20.18 5.84 3.13
C SER A 81 20.44 6.12 1.65
N LYS A 82 19.51 6.78 0.93
CA LYS A 82 19.69 7.16 -0.47
C LYS A 82 20.49 8.45 -0.68
N LYS A 83 21.41 8.75 0.24
CA LYS A 83 22.29 9.92 0.17
C LYS A 83 23.64 9.57 -0.43
#